data_AF-A0A9X6QAN1-F1
#
_entry.id   AF-A0A9X6QAN1-F1
#
_cell.length_a   1.000
_cell.length_b   1.000
_cell.length_c   1.000
_cell.angle_alpha   90.00
_cell.angle_beta   90.00
_cell.angle_gamma   90.00
#
_symmetry.space_group_name_H-M   'P 1'
#
loop_
_entity.id
_entity.type
_entity.pdbx_description
1 polymer ?
#
loop_
_entity_poly.entity_id
_entity_poly.type
_entity_poly.pdbx_seq_one_letter_code
_entity_poly.pdbx_strand_id
1 'polypeptide(L)'
;MNVEYIVNELKANGTVAVAEKIDMNDKKLRKALKAAGYEYSRKSGRGWYFAGAGEPPLKADIREFITGTDDAQAENTDNTLKKKEVSGLRKMQQKKKVLAQKNTNSIHSLNERIRESGSKEKVSRTVYLGKETCSKLGIAEDVLRINRDDIIEIALREFFEKYKV
;
A
#
# COMPACT_ATOMS: atom_id res chain seq x y z
N MET A 1 14.06 11.14 18.25
CA MET A 1 15.02 10.07 17.90
C MET A 1 16.13 10.70 17.07
N ASN A 2 17.40 10.56 17.47
CA ASN A 2 18.50 11.21 16.76
C ASN A 2 18.76 10.58 15.37
N VAL A 3 19.18 11.41 14.41
CA VAL A 3 19.49 10.98 13.04
C VAL A 3 20.61 9.93 13.02
N GLU A 4 21.59 10.04 13.91
CA GLU A 4 22.70 9.08 14.02
C GLU A 4 22.23 7.64 14.28
N TYR A 5 21.33 7.44 15.25
CA TYR A 5 20.77 6.13 15.56
C TYR A 5 20.02 5.54 14.35
N ILE A 6 19.22 6.37 13.68
CA ILE A 6 18.44 5.97 12.51
C ILE A 6 19.34 5.55 11.35
N VAL A 7 20.40 6.31 11.06
CA VAL A 7 21.33 5.98 9.97
C VAL A 7 22.10 4.70 10.26
N ASN A 8 22.47 4.45 11.53
CA ASN A 8 23.13 3.20 11.91
C ASN A 8 22.17 1.99 11.86
N GLU A 9 20.95 2.15 12.35
CA GLU A 9 19.90 1.13 12.22
C GLU A 9 19.56 0.83 10.75
N LEU A 10 19.59 1.83 9.86
CA LEU A 10 19.34 1.65 8.42
C LEU A 10 20.45 0.88 7.69
N LYS A 11 21.65 0.82 8.25
CA LYS A 11 22.75 0.01 7.70
C LYS A 11 22.59 -1.46 8.07
N ALA A 12 22.08 -1.75 9.26
CA ALA A 12 21.84 -3.11 9.74
C ALA A 12 20.48 -3.66 9.27
N ASN A 13 19.47 -2.80 9.21
CA ASN A 13 18.06 -3.13 8.98
C ASN A 13 17.48 -2.28 7.84
N GLY A 14 16.56 -2.85 7.06
CA GLY A 14 15.89 -2.12 5.99
C GLY A 14 15.01 -0.97 6.50
N THR A 15 14.74 0.02 5.65
CA THR A 15 13.97 1.23 6.00
C THR A 15 12.57 0.92 6.57
N VAL A 16 11.95 -0.20 6.17
CA VAL A 16 10.65 -0.65 6.70
C VAL A 16 10.73 -1.00 8.19
N ALA A 17 11.73 -1.81 8.58
CA ALA A 17 11.89 -2.25 9.97
C ALA A 17 12.26 -1.09 10.90
N VAL A 18 13.09 -0.16 10.42
CA VAL A 18 13.45 1.04 11.18
C VAL A 18 12.26 1.97 11.33
N ALA A 19 11.42 2.11 10.29
CA ALA A 19 10.21 2.93 10.32
C ALA A 19 9.17 2.40 11.32
N GLU A 20 9.00 1.07 11.40
CA GLU A 20 8.13 0.42 12.39
C GLU A 20 8.61 0.63 13.83
N LYS A 21 9.93 0.49 14.08
CA LYS A 21 10.53 0.73 15.41
C LYS A 21 10.31 2.15 15.94
N ILE A 22 10.21 3.15 15.05
CA ILE A 22 10.06 4.56 15.43
C ILE A 22 8.62 5.07 15.28
N ASP A 23 7.66 4.16 15.07
CA ASP A 23 6.25 4.44 14.79
C ASP A 23 6.07 5.54 13.71
N MET A 24 6.71 5.32 12.56
CA MET A 24 6.70 6.24 11.44
C MET A 24 6.47 5.48 10.13
N ASN A 25 5.75 6.10 9.20
CA ASN A 25 5.62 5.55 7.85
C ASN A 25 6.98 5.60 7.11
N ASP A 26 7.40 4.49 6.47
CA ASP A 26 8.61 4.41 5.64
C ASP A 26 8.73 5.59 4.66
N LYS A 27 7.63 5.98 3.99
CA LYS A 27 7.63 7.13 3.07
C LYS A 27 7.97 8.45 3.77
N LYS A 28 7.52 8.62 5.01
CA LYS A 28 7.76 9.82 5.82
C LYS A 28 9.20 9.85 6.32
N LEU A 29 9.72 8.71 6.76
CA LEU A 29 11.12 8.55 7.15
C LEU A 29 12.08 8.89 5.99
N ARG A 30 11.82 8.38 4.78
CA ARG A 30 12.65 8.69 3.60
C ARG A 30 12.64 10.18 3.24
N LYS A 31 11.49 10.84 3.37
CA LYS A 31 11.39 12.30 3.13
C LYS A 31 12.19 13.08 4.16
N ALA A 32 12.07 12.73 5.44
CA ALA A 32 12.81 13.38 6.51
C ALA A 32 14.32 13.21 6.34
N LEU A 33 14.78 12.01 5.94
CA LEU A 33 16.19 11.76 5.63
C LEU A 33 16.69 12.64 4.48
N LYS A 34 15.92 12.77 3.40
CA LYS A 34 16.27 13.67 2.29
C LYS A 34 16.32 15.13 2.72
N ALA A 35 15.36 15.57 3.53
CA ALA A 35 15.35 16.93 4.08
C ALA A 35 16.52 17.18 5.04
N ALA A 36 17.00 16.16 5.73
CA ALA A 36 18.22 16.18 6.54
C ALA A 36 19.52 16.05 5.72
N GLY A 37 19.44 16.03 4.38
CA GLY A 37 20.61 15.95 3.50
C GLY A 37 21.15 14.54 3.24
N TYR A 38 20.38 13.49 3.54
CA TYR A 38 20.76 12.11 3.27
C TYR A 38 20.17 11.58 1.96
N GLU A 39 20.99 10.86 1.21
CA GLU A 39 20.61 10.19 -0.02
C GLU A 39 20.79 8.68 0.06
N TYR A 40 19.92 7.97 -0.65
CA TYR A 40 20.00 6.52 -0.75
C TYR A 40 20.92 6.13 -1.90
N SER A 41 22.04 5.47 -1.59
CA SER A 41 22.93 4.89 -2.59
C SER A 41 22.74 3.38 -2.66
N ARG A 42 22.79 2.86 -3.89
CA ARG A 42 22.96 1.42 -4.17
C ARG A 42 24.38 1.08 -4.60
N LYS A 43 25.18 2.10 -4.94
CA LYS A 43 26.50 1.95 -5.57
C LYS A 43 27.63 1.81 -4.54
N SER A 44 27.46 2.41 -3.36
CA SER A 44 28.51 2.49 -2.32
C SER A 44 28.26 1.53 -1.14
N GLY A 45 27.41 0.53 -1.35
CA GLY A 45 26.69 -0.21 -0.31
C GLY A 45 25.22 0.21 -0.28
N ARG A 46 24.30 -0.75 -0.07
CA ARG A 46 22.86 -0.43 0.06
C ARG A 46 22.67 0.35 1.37
N GLY A 47 22.41 1.65 1.29
CA GLY A 47 22.28 2.47 2.50
C GLY A 47 21.99 3.94 2.25
N TRP A 48 21.78 4.66 3.36
CA TRP A 48 21.60 6.11 3.39
C TRP A 48 22.91 6.78 3.78
N TYR A 49 23.34 7.77 2.99
CA TYR A 49 24.59 8.48 3.14
C TYR A 49 24.32 9.97 3.15
N PHE A 50 25.05 10.72 3.96
CA PHE A 50 24.94 12.17 3.97
C PHE A 50 25.58 12.74 2.69
N ALA A 51 24.79 13.52 1.94
CA ALA A 51 25.18 14.13 0.67
C ALA A 51 25.02 15.68 0.69
N GLY A 52 24.66 16.27 1.83
CA GLY A 52 24.49 17.71 1.99
C GLY A 52 25.82 18.47 2.06
N ALA A 53 25.80 19.75 1.68
CA ALA A 53 26.90 20.68 1.90
C ALA A 53 26.78 21.30 3.30
N GLY A 54 27.39 20.66 4.31
CA GLY A 54 27.37 21.12 5.71
C GLY A 54 27.79 20.02 6.69
N GLU A 55 27.72 20.31 7.99
CA GLU A 55 27.86 19.27 9.01
C GLU A 55 26.60 18.40 9.06
N PRO A 56 26.73 17.05 9.13
CA PRO A 56 25.58 16.19 9.20
C PRO A 56 24.82 16.42 10.52
N PRO A 57 23.48 16.55 10.50
CA PRO A 57 22.68 16.84 11.70
C PRO A 57 22.49 15.58 12.56
N LEU A 58 23.59 14.97 13.00
CA LEU A 58 23.62 13.68 13.71
C LEU A 58 22.86 13.71 15.04
N LYS A 59 22.94 14.86 15.73
CA LYS A 59 22.31 15.08 17.04
C LYS A 59 20.85 15.54 16.96
N ALA A 60 20.41 16.00 15.78
CA ALA A 60 19.06 16.51 15.60
C ALA A 60 18.04 15.38 15.61
N ASP A 61 16.79 15.67 15.99
CA ASP A 61 15.71 14.71 15.87
C ASP A 61 15.28 14.62 14.40
N ILE A 62 15.16 13.41 13.85
CA ILE A 62 14.68 13.22 12.47
C ILE A 62 13.29 13.87 12.26
N ARG A 63 12.52 14.01 13.33
CA ARG A 63 11.18 14.61 13.30
C ARG A 63 11.20 16.12 13.01
N GLU A 64 12.31 16.80 13.28
CA GLU A 64 12.49 18.23 12.96
C GLU A 64 12.58 18.47 11.45
N PHE A 65 13.02 17.46 10.70
CA PHE A 65 13.12 17.50 9.23
C PHE A 65 11.83 17.07 8.52
N ILE A 66 10.76 16.85 9.28
CA ILE A 66 9.43 16.63 8.72
C ILE A 66 8.86 18.01 8.38
N THR A 67 9.17 18.53 7.20
CA THR A 67 8.47 19.71 6.69
C THR A 67 7.00 19.33 6.46
N GLY A 68 6.11 20.04 7.16
CA GLY A 68 4.68 19.81 7.13
C GLY A 68 4.07 20.22 5.79
N THR A 69 4.20 19.36 4.78
CA THR A 69 3.35 19.37 3.58
C THR A 69 3.19 17.93 3.09
N ASP A 70 2.11 17.29 3.53
CA ASP A 70 1.36 16.51 2.57
C ASP A 70 0.82 17.50 1.53
N ASP A 71 1.20 17.26 0.26
CA ASP A 71 0.70 17.92 -0.94
C ASP A 71 0.99 19.44 -1.13
N ALA A 72 2.14 19.77 -1.70
CA ALA A 72 2.36 20.99 -2.50
C ALA A 72 3.20 20.56 -3.72
N GLN A 73 2.57 20.18 -4.84
CA GLN A 73 2.28 21.04 -5.98
C GLN A 73 3.47 21.92 -6.37
N ALA A 74 4.17 21.50 -7.42
CA ALA A 74 5.11 22.33 -8.17
C ALA A 74 4.38 23.57 -8.68
N GLU A 75 5.02 24.73 -8.53
CA GLU A 75 4.57 25.99 -9.08
C GLU A 75 4.35 25.86 -10.59
N ASN A 76 3.15 26.19 -11.04
CA ASN A 76 2.99 26.77 -12.37
C ASN A 76 2.03 27.95 -12.21
N THR A 77 2.60 29.12 -12.38
CA THR A 77 1.89 30.39 -12.53
C THR A 77 0.95 30.27 -13.72
N ASP A 78 -0.36 30.18 -13.48
CA ASP A 78 -1.27 31.14 -14.09
C ASP A 78 -2.68 31.05 -13.52
N ASN A 79 -3.21 32.24 -13.32
CA ASN A 79 -4.47 32.51 -12.67
C ASN A 79 -5.68 32.02 -13.49
N THR A 80 -6.78 31.76 -12.77
CA THR A 80 -8.16 31.80 -13.26
C THR A 80 -8.78 30.50 -13.77
N LEU A 81 -9.10 29.51 -12.90
CA LEU A 81 -10.17 28.55 -13.22
C LEU A 81 -11.07 28.20 -12.01
N LYS A 82 -12.36 28.07 -12.32
CA LYS A 82 -13.53 28.36 -11.48
C LYS A 82 -13.73 27.37 -10.31
N LYS A 83 -14.09 27.89 -9.13
CA LYS A 83 -14.57 27.19 -7.91
C LYS A 83 -15.58 26.04 -8.11
N LYS A 84 -16.20 25.89 -9.29
CA LYS A 84 -17.17 24.82 -9.58
C LYS A 84 -16.53 23.45 -9.83
N GLU A 85 -15.29 23.38 -10.32
CA GLU A 85 -14.64 22.10 -10.69
C GLU A 85 -14.05 21.33 -9.48
N VAL A 86 -13.65 22.04 -8.42
CA VAL A 86 -13.11 21.45 -7.18
C VAL A 86 -14.14 20.57 -6.44
N SER A 87 -15.43 20.89 -6.59
CA SER A 87 -16.52 20.10 -5.99
C SER A 87 -16.70 18.73 -6.66
N GLY A 88 -16.38 18.61 -7.95
CA GLY A 88 -16.42 17.36 -8.71
C GLY A 88 -15.26 16.42 -8.34
N LEU A 89 -14.05 16.98 -8.20
CA LEU A 89 -12.84 16.23 -7.85
C LEU A 89 -12.88 15.64 -6.44
N ARG A 90 -13.41 16.37 -5.44
CA ARG A 90 -13.59 15.83 -4.08
C ARG A 90 -14.56 14.66 -4.03
N LYS A 91 -15.64 14.69 -4.82
CA LYS A 91 -16.61 13.57 -4.93
C LYS A 91 -15.97 12.33 -5.57
N MET A 92 -15.07 12.49 -6.54
CA MET A 92 -14.34 11.36 -7.14
C MET A 92 -13.31 10.75 -6.19
N GLN A 93 -12.58 11.57 -5.41
CA GLN A 93 -11.63 11.07 -4.40
C GLN A 93 -12.34 10.35 -3.24
N GLN A 94 -13.50 10.84 -2.78
CA GLN A 94 -14.33 10.13 -1.80
C GLN A 94 -14.86 8.81 -2.35
N LYS A 95 -15.35 8.76 -3.61
CA LYS A 95 -15.75 7.49 -4.24
C LYS A 95 -14.61 6.49 -4.33
N LYS A 96 -13.39 6.92 -4.68
CA LYS A 96 -12.20 6.03 -4.72
C LYS A 96 -11.79 5.52 -3.33
N LYS A 97 -11.79 6.37 -2.29
CA LYS A 97 -11.52 5.95 -0.91
C LYS A 97 -12.58 4.97 -0.38
N VAL A 98 -13.86 5.24 -0.63
CA VAL A 98 -14.97 4.34 -0.24
C VAL A 98 -14.89 3.01 -1.01
N LEU A 99 -14.54 3.01 -2.29
CA LEU A 99 -14.37 1.79 -3.09
C LEU A 99 -13.18 0.95 -2.61
N ALA A 100 -12.05 1.59 -2.28
CA ALA A 100 -10.88 0.93 -1.73
C ALA A 100 -11.13 0.33 -0.33
N GLN A 101 -11.90 1.04 0.52
CA GLN A 101 -12.29 0.57 1.84
C GLN A 101 -13.35 -0.54 1.78
N LYS A 102 -14.27 -0.49 0.80
CA LYS A 102 -15.19 -1.60 0.51
C LYS A 102 -14.47 -2.84 -0.01
N ASN A 103 -13.47 -2.68 -0.89
CA ASN A 103 -12.70 -3.81 -1.40
C ASN A 103 -11.84 -4.48 -0.32
N THR A 104 -11.21 -3.70 0.57
CA THR A 104 -10.43 -4.26 1.69
C THR A 104 -11.31 -5.00 2.69
N ASN A 105 -12.49 -4.45 3.03
CA ASN A 105 -13.47 -5.14 3.89
C ASN A 105 -14.08 -6.39 3.21
N SER A 106 -14.31 -6.34 1.90
CA SER A 106 -14.82 -7.49 1.12
C SER A 106 -13.78 -8.62 1.06
N ILE A 107 -12.51 -8.31 0.80
CA ILE A 107 -11.42 -9.29 0.79
C ILE A 107 -11.19 -9.89 2.18
N HIS A 108 -11.27 -9.07 3.23
CA HIS A 108 -11.16 -9.58 4.59
C HIS A 108 -12.31 -10.55 4.92
N SER A 109 -13.55 -10.21 4.53
CA SER A 109 -14.70 -11.11 4.66
C SER A 109 -14.55 -12.41 3.85
N LEU A 110 -13.99 -12.34 2.64
CA LEU A 110 -13.69 -13.51 1.81
C LEU A 110 -12.66 -14.43 2.51
N ASN A 111 -11.59 -13.85 3.06
CA ASN A 111 -10.54 -14.59 3.75
C ASN A 111 -11.05 -15.25 5.04
N GLU A 112 -11.94 -14.60 5.78
CA GLU A 112 -12.64 -15.20 6.93
C GLU A 112 -13.50 -16.40 6.50
N ARG A 113 -14.31 -16.27 5.43
CA ARG A 113 -15.10 -17.39 4.89
C ARG A 113 -14.23 -18.59 4.47
N ILE A 114 -13.06 -18.33 3.88
CA ILE A 114 -12.11 -19.38 3.46
C ILE A 114 -11.48 -20.06 4.69
N ARG A 115 -11.15 -19.29 5.74
CA ARG A 115 -10.64 -19.85 7.00
C ARG A 115 -11.65 -20.77 7.68
N GLU A 116 -12.93 -20.39 7.68
CA GLU A 116 -14.01 -21.21 8.23
C GLU A 116 -14.25 -22.49 7.40
N SER A 117 -14.08 -22.43 6.07
CA SER A 117 -14.30 -23.57 5.17
C SER A 117 -13.13 -24.58 5.14
N GLY A 118 -11.92 -24.19 5.53
CA GLY A 118 -10.72 -25.04 5.51
C GLY A 118 -10.77 -26.30 6.38
N SER A 119 -11.81 -26.45 7.22
CA SER A 119 -12.04 -27.62 8.09
C SER A 119 -12.85 -28.74 7.44
N LYS A 120 -13.36 -28.55 6.22
CA LYS A 120 -14.26 -29.49 5.54
C LYS A 120 -13.54 -30.29 4.47
N GLU A 121 -13.95 -31.54 4.29
CA GLU A 121 -13.45 -32.43 3.24
C GLU A 121 -13.67 -31.81 1.85
N LYS A 122 -12.63 -31.79 1.01
CA LYS A 122 -12.65 -31.24 -0.35
C LYS A 122 -12.52 -32.35 -1.38
N VAL A 123 -13.31 -32.27 -2.46
CA VAL A 123 -13.26 -33.20 -3.60
C VAL A 123 -12.89 -32.45 -4.88
N SER A 124 -12.16 -33.12 -5.78
CA SER A 124 -11.80 -32.54 -7.07
C SER A 124 -12.88 -32.77 -8.12
N ARG A 125 -13.13 -31.75 -8.95
CA ARG A 125 -14.00 -31.86 -10.12
C ARG A 125 -13.48 -30.98 -11.24
N THR A 126 -13.33 -31.55 -12.43
CA THR A 126 -12.97 -30.80 -13.63
C THR A 126 -14.18 -30.06 -14.17
N VAL A 127 -14.01 -28.77 -14.47
CA VAL A 127 -15.05 -27.92 -15.06
C VAL A 127 -14.53 -27.24 -16.32
N TYR A 128 -15.37 -27.13 -17.34
CA TYR A 128 -15.08 -26.40 -18.57
C TYR A 128 -15.57 -24.96 -18.42
N LEU A 129 -14.65 -24.00 -18.50
CA LEU A 129 -14.93 -22.58 -18.38
C LEU A 129 -14.65 -21.88 -19.70
N GLY A 130 -15.47 -20.88 -20.04
CA GLY A 130 -15.23 -20.04 -21.21
C GLY A 130 -13.88 -19.32 -21.11
N LYS A 131 -13.21 -19.13 -22.25
CA LYS A 131 -11.86 -18.53 -22.32
C LYS A 131 -11.77 -17.20 -21.56
N GLU A 132 -12.75 -16.33 -21.74
CA GLU A 132 -12.81 -15.03 -21.07
C GLU A 132 -12.96 -15.16 -19.54
N THR A 133 -13.79 -16.10 -19.09
CA THR A 133 -13.99 -16.40 -17.67
C THR A 133 -12.71 -16.95 -17.04
N CYS A 134 -12.00 -17.85 -17.72
CA CYS A 134 -10.69 -18.33 -17.29
C CYS A 134 -9.68 -17.18 -17.13
N SER A 135 -9.62 -16.26 -18.10
CA SER A 135 -8.71 -15.11 -18.01
C SER A 135 -9.06 -14.19 -16.84
N LYS A 136 -10.35 -13.90 -16.63
CA LYS A 136 -10.82 -13.09 -15.49
C LYS A 136 -10.52 -13.76 -14.15
N LEU A 137 -10.66 -15.08 -14.08
CA LEU A 137 -10.37 -15.87 -12.89
C LEU A 137 -8.88 -15.81 -12.52
N GLY A 138 -7.98 -15.91 -13.52
CA GLY A 138 -6.53 -15.75 -13.28
C GLY A 138 -6.16 -14.34 -12.78
N ILE A 139 -6.78 -13.30 -13.35
CA ILE A 139 -6.57 -11.92 -12.87
C ILE A 139 -7.06 -11.77 -11.42
N ALA A 140 -8.20 -12.37 -11.07
CA ALA A 140 -8.76 -12.31 -9.73
C ALA A 140 -7.85 -13.04 -8.70
N GLU A 141 -7.31 -14.19 -9.07
CA GLU A 141 -6.33 -14.95 -8.28
C GLU A 141 -5.10 -14.06 -7.93
N ASP A 142 -4.55 -13.37 -8.92
CA ASP A 142 -3.39 -12.48 -8.73
C ASP A 142 -3.70 -11.25 -7.87
N VAL A 143 -4.86 -10.62 -8.10
CA VAL A 143 -5.25 -9.37 -7.44
C VAL A 143 -5.69 -9.63 -5.99
N LEU A 144 -6.47 -10.69 -5.77
CA LEU A 144 -7.05 -10.99 -4.46
C LEU A 144 -6.13 -11.87 -3.61
N ARG A 145 -5.12 -12.51 -4.20
CA ARG A 145 -4.22 -13.48 -3.55
C ARG A 145 -4.99 -14.64 -2.91
N ILE A 146 -6.06 -15.08 -3.57
CA ILE A 146 -6.91 -16.19 -3.16
C ILE A 146 -6.76 -17.30 -4.20
N ASN A 147 -6.71 -18.56 -3.76
CA ASN A 147 -6.61 -19.70 -4.66
C ASN A 147 -7.83 -19.79 -5.57
N ARG A 148 -7.60 -20.24 -6.80
CA ARG A 148 -8.65 -20.44 -7.80
C ARG A 148 -9.83 -21.26 -7.30
N ASP A 149 -9.55 -22.36 -6.61
CA ASP A 149 -10.57 -23.27 -6.10
C ASP A 149 -11.45 -22.59 -5.04
N ASP A 150 -10.85 -21.76 -4.18
CA ASP A 150 -11.59 -21.01 -3.17
C ASP A 150 -12.48 -19.93 -3.80
N ILE A 151 -12.00 -19.26 -4.86
CA ILE A 151 -12.82 -18.30 -5.64
C ILE A 151 -14.04 -19.01 -6.26
N ILE A 152 -13.82 -20.18 -6.85
CA ILE A 152 -14.90 -20.97 -7.46
C ILE A 152 -15.88 -21.45 -6.38
N GLU A 153 -15.38 -21.97 -5.26
CA GLU A 153 -16.20 -22.43 -4.15
C GLU A 153 -17.09 -21.31 -3.59
N ILE A 154 -16.53 -20.12 -3.38
CA ILE A 154 -17.29 -18.95 -2.92
C ILE A 154 -18.38 -18.58 -3.93
N ALA A 155 -18.04 -18.49 -5.22
CA ALA A 155 -19.00 -18.14 -6.26
C ALA A 155 -20.14 -19.16 -6.35
N LEU A 156 -19.85 -20.45 -6.18
CA LEU A 156 -20.86 -21.52 -6.15
C LEU A 156 -21.72 -21.45 -4.90
N ARG A 157 -21.14 -21.17 -3.73
CA ARG A 157 -21.91 -20.98 -2.48
C ARG A 157 -22.90 -19.83 -2.60
N GLU A 158 -22.46 -18.68 -3.12
CA GLU A 158 -23.33 -17.52 -3.36
C GLU A 158 -24.42 -17.83 -4.40
N PHE A 159 -24.08 -18.61 -5.43
CA PHE A 159 -25.06 -19.09 -6.40
C PHE A 159 -26.12 -19.99 -5.73
N PHE A 160 -25.71 -20.99 -4.94
CA PHE A 160 -26.64 -21.90 -4.27
C PHE A 160 -27.52 -21.18 -3.24
N GLU A 161 -26.96 -20.25 -2.47
CA GLU A 161 -27.72 -19.42 -1.53
C GLU A 161 -28.78 -18.58 -2.27
N LYS A 162 -28.42 -17.96 -3.39
CA LYS A 162 -29.33 -17.16 -4.21
C LYS A 162 -30.50 -17.98 -4.77
N TYR A 163 -30.24 -19.22 -5.20
CA TYR A 163 -31.24 -20.08 -5.81
C TYR A 163 -31.86 -21.10 -4.84
N LYS A 164 -31.52 -21.02 -3.54
CA LYS A 164 -31.99 -21.91 -2.48
C LYS A 164 -31.81 -23.40 -2.81
N VAL A 165 -30.62 -23.75 -3.29
CA VAL A 165 -30.18 -25.12 -3.58
C VAL A 165 -29.31 -25.65 -2.44
#